data_AF-A0A9P6MTV2-F1
#
_entry.id   AF-A0A9P6MTV2-F1
#
_cell.length_a   1.000
_cell.length_b   1.000
_cell.length_c   1.000
_cell.angle_alpha   90.00
_cell.angle_beta   90.00
_cell.angle_gamma   90.00
#
_symmetry.space_group_name_H-M   'P 1'
#
loop_
_entity.id
_entity.type
_entity.pdbx_description
1 polymer ?
#
loop_
_entity_poly.entity_id
_entity_poly.type
_entity_poly.pdbx_seq_one_letter_code
_entity_poly.pdbx_strand_id
1 'polypeptide(L)'
;MYMHQAVARAVPNDRFYSTGGINGMNNAQLAMQLQQQQLHQQQQQQQQSQQQQQQQQQQQQAQAQQAQQAQQQQQYRLASIEDEKIYHLVLELTHPSNREQALLELSKKREQFDELALVLWHSFGVMAALLQEIVANDNTEVITFLLSTEIIPLCLRIMETGSELSKTVAIFIVQRILLDDMGLAYICQTYERFYAVGTVLSNMVHQLVDTLAVRLLKHVVKCYLRLSDNPRAREALRQCLPEPLRDATFAQVLKDDVTTKRCLAQLIINLSDNAPVN
;
A
#
# COMPACT_ATOMS: atom_id res chain seq x y z
N MET A 1 21.46 5.85 -48.02
CA MET A 1 20.76 6.92 -48.77
C MET A 1 21.70 8.11 -48.89
N TYR A 2 21.99 8.55 -50.14
CA TYR A 2 22.82 9.69 -50.58
C TYR A 2 24.33 9.61 -50.20
N MET A 3 25.28 9.23 -51.07
CA MET A 3 25.75 9.79 -52.36
C MET A 3 26.06 11.30 -52.33
N HIS A 4 27.34 11.66 -52.50
CA HIS A 4 27.86 12.57 -53.54
C HIS A 4 29.41 12.52 -53.53
N GLN A 5 30.03 11.78 -54.46
CA GLN A 5 30.47 12.20 -55.81
C GLN A 5 31.68 13.14 -55.81
N ALA A 6 32.83 12.53 -56.07
CA ALA A 6 34.02 13.15 -56.64
C ALA A 6 33.90 13.19 -58.18
N VAL A 7 34.03 14.38 -58.77
CA VAL A 7 34.25 14.66 -60.21
C VAL A 7 34.92 16.07 -60.21
N ALA A 8 35.93 16.45 -60.99
CA ALA A 8 36.29 16.11 -62.35
C ALA A 8 37.78 16.39 -62.63
N ARG A 9 38.31 15.65 -63.61
CA ARG A 9 39.56 15.91 -64.35
C ARG A 9 39.40 17.08 -65.33
N ALA A 10 40.53 17.68 -65.72
CA ALA A 10 40.99 18.08 -67.08
C ALA A 10 42.01 19.24 -66.90
N VAL A 11 43.14 19.45 -67.60
CA VAL A 11 43.67 19.22 -68.97
C VAL A 11 45.23 19.31 -68.86
N PRO A 12 46.03 18.82 -69.84
CA PRO A 12 47.47 18.56 -69.67
C PRO A 12 48.42 19.63 -70.29
N ASN A 13 49.70 19.44 -69.98
CA ASN A 13 50.94 19.86 -70.67
C ASN A 13 51.24 21.37 -70.83
N ASP A 14 52.38 21.81 -70.29
CA ASP A 14 53.55 22.14 -71.14
C ASP A 14 54.83 22.40 -70.33
N ARG A 15 55.95 21.91 -70.88
CA ARG A 15 57.32 22.28 -70.50
C ARG A 15 57.55 23.75 -70.86
N PHE A 16 58.25 24.52 -70.03
CA PHE A 16 59.57 25.11 -70.33
C PHE A 16 60.08 26.00 -69.18
N TYR A 17 61.39 25.84 -68.92
CA TYR A 17 62.34 26.54 -68.06
C TYR A 17 62.04 27.98 -67.57
N SER A 18 62.37 28.26 -66.31
CA SER A 18 63.35 29.31 -66.01
C SER A 18 64.02 29.10 -64.64
N THR A 19 65.33 29.30 -64.64
CA THR A 19 66.30 29.20 -63.56
C THR A 19 66.32 30.44 -62.65
N GLY A 20 66.66 30.21 -61.37
CA GLY A 20 67.55 31.11 -60.61
C GLY A 20 66.88 32.12 -59.66
N GLY A 21 67.25 32.05 -58.39
CA GLY A 21 66.92 33.09 -57.41
C GLY A 21 67.19 32.67 -55.96
N ILE A 22 68.46 32.57 -55.58
CA ILE A 22 68.91 32.49 -54.18
C ILE A 22 68.48 33.77 -53.46
N ASN A 23 67.87 33.68 -52.27
CA ASN A 23 67.97 34.73 -51.25
C ASN A 23 67.73 34.15 -49.85
N GLY A 24 68.72 34.32 -48.98
CA GLY A 24 68.73 33.85 -47.60
C GLY A 24 67.74 34.62 -46.71
N MET A 25 67.07 33.89 -45.83
CA MET A 25 66.24 34.46 -44.75
C MET A 25 67.13 35.18 -43.73
N ASN A 26 66.74 36.40 -43.34
CA ASN A 26 67.41 37.20 -42.32
C ASN A 26 67.16 36.60 -40.90
N ASN A 27 68.17 36.58 -40.03
CA ASN A 27 68.09 35.99 -38.67
C ASN A 27 66.91 36.49 -37.81
N ALA A 28 66.47 37.74 -38.01
CA ALA A 28 65.33 38.32 -37.29
C ALA A 28 63.97 37.73 -37.73
N GLN A 29 63.81 37.39 -39.01
CA GLN A 29 62.59 36.74 -39.52
C GLN A 29 62.49 35.30 -39.01
N LEU A 30 63.64 34.60 -38.90
CA LEU A 30 63.70 33.26 -38.35
C LEU A 30 63.30 33.24 -36.86
N ALA A 31 63.76 34.22 -36.07
CA ALA A 31 63.42 34.34 -34.65
C ALA A 31 61.92 34.63 -34.43
N MET A 32 61.33 35.52 -35.23
CA MET A 32 59.90 35.83 -35.12
C MET A 32 59.02 34.64 -35.55
N GLN A 33 59.45 33.87 -36.56
CA GLN A 33 58.77 32.66 -37.00
C GLN A 33 58.84 31.55 -35.93
N LEU A 34 59.99 31.39 -35.24
CA LEU A 34 60.14 30.49 -34.10
C LEU A 34 59.25 30.88 -32.92
N GLN A 35 59.12 32.16 -32.61
CA GLN A 35 58.26 32.63 -31.51
C GLN A 35 56.77 32.43 -31.81
N GLN A 36 56.32 32.69 -33.04
CA GLN A 36 54.95 32.33 -33.47
C GLN A 36 54.72 30.83 -33.38
N GLN A 37 55.69 30.02 -33.77
CA GLN A 37 55.59 28.56 -33.72
C GLN A 37 55.48 28.04 -32.27
N GLN A 38 56.23 28.63 -31.32
CA GLN A 38 56.11 28.30 -29.89
C GLN A 38 54.75 28.71 -29.30
N LEU A 39 54.24 29.91 -29.62
CA LEU A 39 52.92 30.35 -29.17
C LEU A 39 51.81 29.44 -29.69
N HIS A 40 51.89 29.06 -30.97
CA HIS A 40 50.92 28.15 -31.58
C HIS A 40 50.97 26.76 -30.93
N GLN A 41 52.17 26.25 -30.65
CA GLN A 41 52.36 24.95 -29.98
C GLN A 41 51.85 24.97 -28.53
N GLN A 42 52.04 26.07 -27.80
CA GLN A 42 51.56 26.25 -26.43
C GLN A 42 50.03 26.35 -26.38
N GLN A 43 49.42 27.08 -27.32
CA GLN A 43 47.96 27.18 -27.43
C GLN A 43 47.32 25.83 -27.80
N GLN A 44 47.97 25.05 -28.67
CA GLN A 44 47.52 23.71 -29.04
C GLN A 44 47.58 22.73 -27.86
N GLN A 45 48.64 22.76 -27.04
CA GLN A 45 48.73 21.97 -25.80
C GLN A 45 47.65 22.33 -24.77
N GLN A 46 47.34 23.62 -24.63
CA GLN A 46 46.33 24.10 -23.68
C GLN A 46 44.90 23.67 -24.10
N GLN A 47 44.64 23.67 -25.40
CA GLN A 47 43.35 23.21 -25.95
C GLN A 47 43.19 21.69 -25.81
N GLN A 48 44.25 20.92 -26.03
CA GLN A 48 44.23 19.46 -25.85
C GLN A 48 43.98 19.05 -24.40
N SER A 49 44.61 19.74 -23.44
CA SER A 49 44.43 19.47 -22.01
C SER A 49 43.03 19.82 -21.51
N GLN A 50 42.43 20.93 -21.97
CA GLN A 50 41.03 21.24 -21.67
C GLN A 50 40.06 20.18 -22.23
N GLN A 51 40.28 19.73 -23.46
CA GLN A 51 39.43 18.72 -24.09
C GLN A 51 39.49 17.38 -23.35
N GLN A 52 40.69 16.98 -22.92
CA GLN A 52 40.90 15.74 -22.16
C GLN A 52 40.25 15.81 -20.77
N GLN A 53 40.33 16.96 -20.10
CA GLN A 53 39.70 17.17 -18.79
C GLN A 53 38.17 17.16 -18.89
N GLN A 54 37.60 17.78 -19.92
CA GLN A 54 36.16 17.80 -20.17
C GLN A 54 35.63 16.39 -20.50
N GLN A 55 36.37 15.62 -21.30
CA GLN A 55 36.02 14.24 -21.64
C GLN A 55 36.07 13.33 -20.40
N GLN A 56 37.08 13.51 -19.54
CA GLN A 56 37.19 12.76 -18.28
C GLN A 56 36.05 13.09 -17.32
N GLN A 57 35.65 14.36 -17.22
CA GLN A 57 34.53 14.79 -16.38
C GLN A 57 33.18 14.25 -16.87
N GLN A 58 32.97 14.23 -18.19
CA GLN A 58 31.76 13.63 -18.81
C GLN A 58 31.69 12.12 -18.56
N GLN A 59 32.82 11.43 -18.63
CA GLN A 59 32.91 9.99 -18.38
C GLN A 59 32.62 9.67 -16.90
N GLN A 60 33.09 10.51 -15.98
CA GLN A 60 32.81 10.37 -14.55
C GLN A 60 31.35 10.63 -14.20
N GLN A 61 30.70 11.63 -14.81
CA GLN A 61 29.26 11.87 -14.64
C GLN A 61 28.41 10.73 -15.21
N ALA A 62 28.77 10.19 -16.37
CA ALA A 62 28.07 9.05 -16.96
C ALA A 62 28.15 7.79 -16.10
N GLN A 63 29.33 7.50 -15.53
CA GLN A 63 29.51 6.39 -14.58
C GLN A 63 28.70 6.60 -13.28
N ALA A 64 28.67 7.82 -12.74
CA ALA A 64 27.90 8.13 -11.54
C ALA A 64 26.38 7.94 -11.78
N GLN A 65 25.86 8.38 -12.93
CA GLN A 65 24.45 8.16 -13.30
C GLN A 65 24.12 6.68 -13.49
N GLN A 66 24.98 5.90 -14.14
CA GLN A 66 24.77 4.44 -14.29
C GLN A 66 24.79 3.73 -12.94
N ALA A 67 25.70 4.11 -12.04
CA ALA A 67 25.76 3.54 -10.69
C ALA A 67 24.50 3.83 -9.87
N GLN A 68 23.98 5.07 -9.93
CA GLN A 68 22.71 5.43 -9.29
C GLN A 68 21.52 4.66 -9.85
N GLN A 69 21.41 4.51 -11.17
CA GLN A 69 20.34 3.73 -11.80
C GLN A 69 20.42 2.25 -11.40
N ALA A 70 21.61 1.66 -11.38
CA ALA A 70 21.79 0.25 -10.98
C ALA A 70 21.40 0.03 -9.51
N GLN A 71 21.77 0.93 -8.60
CA GLN A 71 21.37 0.87 -7.19
C GLN A 71 19.84 0.96 -7.03
N GLN A 72 19.21 1.90 -7.72
CA GLN A 72 17.76 2.08 -7.65
C GLN A 72 17.03 0.83 -8.17
N GLN A 73 17.49 0.26 -9.28
CA GLN A 73 16.91 -0.96 -9.86
C GLN A 73 17.08 -2.18 -8.96
N GLN A 74 18.20 -2.28 -8.23
CA GLN A 74 18.42 -3.34 -7.25
C GLN A 74 17.51 -3.18 -6.02
N GLN A 75 17.27 -1.96 -5.56
CA GLN A 75 16.35 -1.69 -4.47
C GLN A 75 14.90 -2.10 -4.82
N TYR A 76 14.43 -1.75 -6.03
CA TYR A 76 13.12 -2.21 -6.51
C TYR A 76 13.02 -3.72 -6.62
N ARG A 77 14.09 -4.39 -7.07
CA ARG A 77 14.12 -5.85 -7.14
C ARG A 77 13.99 -6.50 -5.77
N LEU A 78 14.66 -5.96 -4.76
CA LEU A 78 14.60 -6.48 -3.39
C LEU A 78 13.20 -6.30 -2.79
N ALA A 79 12.59 -5.12 -2.96
CA ALA A 79 11.21 -4.87 -2.54
C ALA A 79 10.23 -5.85 -3.20
N SER A 80 10.34 -6.06 -4.52
CA SER A 80 9.50 -7.02 -5.25
C SER A 80 9.62 -8.45 -4.74
N ILE A 81 10.82 -8.90 -4.35
CA ILE A 81 11.03 -10.23 -3.78
C ILE A 81 10.40 -10.34 -2.38
N GLU A 82 10.41 -9.24 -1.62
CA GLU A 82 9.78 -9.20 -0.30
C GLU A 82 8.25 -9.27 -0.41
N ASP A 83 7.65 -8.52 -1.33
CA ASP A 83 6.22 -8.58 -1.62
C ASP A 83 5.79 -9.99 -2.05
N GLU A 84 6.54 -10.64 -2.96
CA GLU A 84 6.28 -12.02 -3.36
C GLU A 84 6.26 -13.01 -2.18
N LYS A 85 7.15 -12.82 -1.20
CA LYS A 85 7.14 -13.65 0.01
C LYS A 85 5.91 -13.38 0.87
N ILE A 86 5.45 -12.15 0.98
CA ILE A 86 4.22 -11.81 1.70
C ILE A 86 3.01 -12.48 1.02
N TYR A 87 2.88 -12.37 -0.30
CA TYR A 87 1.80 -13.02 -1.03
C TYR A 87 1.82 -14.53 -0.86
N HIS A 88 3.00 -15.15 -0.90
CA HIS A 88 3.14 -16.58 -0.63
C HIS A 88 2.67 -16.93 0.79
N LEU A 89 3.10 -16.20 1.81
CA LEU A 89 2.65 -16.42 3.20
C LEU A 89 1.13 -16.24 3.36
N VAL A 90 0.53 -15.26 2.68
CA VAL A 90 -0.92 -15.07 2.68
C VAL A 90 -1.65 -16.28 2.10
N LEU A 91 -1.14 -16.85 0.99
CA LEU A 91 -1.70 -18.07 0.43
C LEU A 91 -1.58 -19.26 1.39
N GLU A 92 -0.48 -19.37 2.13
CA GLU A 92 -0.28 -20.41 3.14
C GLU A 92 -1.30 -20.38 4.29
N LEU A 93 -1.94 -19.24 4.55
CA LEU A 93 -3.03 -19.17 5.54
C LEU A 93 -4.23 -20.08 5.20
N THR A 94 -4.39 -20.41 3.91
CA THR A 94 -5.46 -21.32 3.45
C THR A 94 -5.14 -22.80 3.73
N HIS A 95 -3.88 -23.15 3.95
CA HIS A 95 -3.43 -24.52 4.22
C HIS A 95 -3.31 -24.77 5.74
N PRO A 96 -4.11 -25.67 6.33
CA PRO A 96 -4.11 -25.92 7.78
C PRO A 96 -2.72 -26.26 8.35
N SER A 97 -1.92 -27.04 7.63
CA SER A 97 -0.59 -27.49 8.08
C SER A 97 0.44 -26.36 8.19
N ASN A 98 0.26 -25.27 7.43
CA ASN A 98 1.24 -24.18 7.32
C ASN A 98 0.74 -22.89 7.98
N ARG A 99 -0.55 -22.84 8.34
CA ARG A 99 -1.24 -21.62 8.79
C ARG A 99 -0.61 -20.97 10.00
N GLU A 100 -0.28 -21.73 11.04
CA GLU A 100 0.31 -21.19 12.27
C GLU A 100 1.66 -20.51 11.99
N GLN A 101 2.52 -21.17 11.21
CA GLN A 101 3.80 -20.60 10.78
C GLN A 101 3.59 -19.36 9.91
N ALA A 102 2.62 -19.38 8.99
CA ALA A 102 2.30 -18.24 8.14
C ALA A 102 1.78 -17.05 8.95
N LEU A 103 0.90 -17.28 9.93
CA LEU A 103 0.39 -16.26 10.86
C LEU A 103 1.54 -15.62 11.64
N LEU A 104 2.45 -16.43 12.18
CA LEU A 104 3.60 -15.93 12.92
C LEU A 104 4.50 -15.05 12.04
N GLU A 105 4.81 -15.50 10.83
CA GLU A 105 5.69 -14.76 9.91
C GLU A 105 5.06 -13.48 9.36
N LEU A 106 3.75 -13.49 9.08
CA LEU A 106 3.00 -12.30 8.67
C LEU A 106 2.87 -11.31 9.82
N SER A 107 2.63 -11.78 11.06
CA SER A 107 2.57 -10.93 12.25
C SER A 107 3.86 -10.13 12.45
N LYS A 108 5.03 -10.74 12.18
CA LYS A 108 6.34 -10.06 12.25
C LYS A 108 6.54 -9.01 11.16
N LYS A 109 5.90 -9.18 10.00
CA LYS A 109 6.07 -8.31 8.83
C LYS A 109 4.95 -7.28 8.64
N ARG A 110 3.94 -7.27 9.51
CA ARG A 110 2.74 -6.42 9.38
C ARG A 110 3.05 -4.91 9.25
N GLU A 111 4.10 -4.43 9.91
CA GLU A 111 4.50 -3.00 9.91
C GLU A 111 5.38 -2.64 8.70
N GLN A 112 5.82 -3.64 7.93
CA GLN A 112 6.64 -3.45 6.73
C GLN A 112 5.79 -3.49 5.45
N PHE A 113 4.51 -3.86 5.57
CA PHE A 113 3.61 -4.06 4.43
C PHE A 113 2.23 -3.48 4.74
N ASP A 114 2.07 -2.19 4.45
CA ASP A 114 0.86 -1.41 4.78
C ASP A 114 -0.41 -1.96 4.11
N GLU A 115 -0.29 -2.63 2.95
CA GLU A 115 -1.43 -3.18 2.21
C GLU A 115 -1.90 -4.55 2.73
N LEU A 116 -1.35 -5.05 3.86
CA LEU A 116 -1.65 -6.40 4.33
C LEU A 116 -3.15 -6.64 4.55
N ALA A 117 -3.87 -5.66 5.12
CA ALA A 117 -5.32 -5.73 5.32
C ALA A 117 -6.07 -6.02 4.02
N LEU A 118 -5.73 -5.26 2.98
CA LEU A 118 -6.35 -5.35 1.66
C LEU A 118 -6.02 -6.68 1.00
N VAL A 119 -4.76 -7.11 1.09
CA VAL A 119 -4.31 -8.39 0.53
C VAL A 119 -5.04 -9.55 1.23
N LEU A 120 -5.08 -9.58 2.56
CA LEU A 120 -5.82 -10.61 3.32
C LEU A 120 -7.30 -10.67 2.91
N TRP A 121 -7.93 -9.52 2.74
CA TRP A 121 -9.34 -9.42 2.35
C TRP A 121 -9.61 -9.91 0.92
N HIS A 122 -8.77 -9.52 -0.04
CA HIS A 122 -8.97 -9.79 -1.46
C HIS A 122 -8.40 -11.14 -1.92
N SER A 123 -7.50 -11.75 -1.16
CA SER A 123 -6.99 -13.09 -1.43
C SER A 123 -8.08 -14.14 -1.22
N PHE A 124 -8.30 -14.94 -2.27
CA PHE A 124 -9.35 -15.95 -2.29
C PHE A 124 -9.20 -16.96 -1.13
N GLY A 125 -10.27 -17.15 -0.37
CA GLY A 125 -10.33 -18.15 0.72
C GLY A 125 -9.62 -17.77 2.01
N VAL A 126 -8.78 -16.73 2.03
CA VAL A 126 -7.99 -16.35 3.21
C VAL A 126 -8.88 -15.96 4.40
N MET A 127 -9.78 -14.99 4.21
CA MET A 127 -10.70 -14.60 5.28
C MET A 127 -11.59 -15.76 5.75
N ALA A 128 -11.99 -16.66 4.84
CA ALA A 128 -12.77 -17.83 5.20
C ALA A 128 -11.97 -18.80 6.08
N ALA A 129 -10.70 -19.07 5.75
CA ALA A 129 -9.82 -19.93 6.53
C ALA A 129 -9.54 -19.34 7.93
N LEU A 130 -9.26 -18.03 8.02
CA LEU A 130 -9.05 -17.35 9.30
C LEU A 130 -10.31 -17.35 10.18
N LEU A 131 -11.48 -17.08 9.60
CA LEU A 131 -12.74 -17.11 10.32
C LEU A 131 -13.10 -18.54 10.77
N GLN A 132 -12.76 -19.55 9.98
CA GLN A 132 -12.95 -20.94 10.37
C GLN A 132 -12.14 -21.28 11.61
N GLU A 133 -10.88 -20.84 11.71
CA GLU A 133 -10.06 -21.04 12.91
C GLU A 133 -10.64 -20.35 14.15
N ILE A 134 -11.14 -19.12 14.00
CA ILE A 134 -11.80 -18.41 15.09
C ILE A 134 -13.03 -19.18 15.59
N VAL A 135 -13.83 -19.74 14.68
CA VAL A 135 -15.11 -20.37 15.04
C VAL A 135 -14.95 -21.83 15.48
N ALA A 136 -14.03 -22.58 14.90
CA ALA A 136 -13.88 -24.01 15.15
C ALA A 136 -12.96 -24.30 16.34
N ASN A 137 -11.95 -23.46 16.56
CA ASN A 137 -10.87 -23.72 17.51
C ASN A 137 -10.78 -22.65 18.61
N ASP A 138 -11.69 -21.67 18.64
CA ASP A 138 -11.64 -20.52 19.55
C ASP A 138 -10.25 -19.86 19.60
N ASN A 139 -9.59 -19.79 18.44
CA ASN A 139 -8.19 -19.38 18.36
C ASN A 139 -8.04 -17.85 18.42
N THR A 140 -7.81 -17.33 19.62
CA THR A 140 -7.58 -15.90 19.89
C THR A 140 -6.30 -15.35 19.22
N GLU A 141 -5.34 -16.18 18.82
CA GLU A 141 -4.15 -15.70 18.08
C GLU A 141 -4.53 -15.13 16.72
N VAL A 142 -5.53 -15.71 16.06
CA VAL A 142 -6.06 -15.18 14.79
C VAL A 142 -6.71 -13.81 15.02
N ILE A 143 -7.47 -13.64 16.12
CA ILE A 143 -8.02 -12.35 16.50
C ILE A 143 -6.90 -11.33 16.70
N THR A 144 -5.86 -11.69 17.46
CA THR A 144 -4.71 -10.83 17.73
C THR A 144 -4.01 -10.41 16.44
N PHE A 145 -3.80 -11.35 15.51
CA PHE A 145 -3.25 -11.06 14.19
C PHE A 145 -4.13 -10.08 13.41
N LEU A 146 -5.42 -10.35 13.30
CA LEU A 146 -6.40 -9.51 12.60
C LEU A 146 -6.45 -8.08 13.17
N LEU A 147 -6.45 -7.93 14.49
CA LEU A 147 -6.43 -6.63 15.16
C LEU A 147 -5.16 -5.81 14.85
N SER A 148 -4.07 -6.49 14.47
CA SER A 148 -2.79 -5.85 14.16
C SER A 148 -2.60 -5.48 12.68
N THR A 149 -3.54 -5.87 11.80
CA THR A 149 -3.43 -5.72 10.33
C THR A 149 -4.47 -4.76 9.75
N GLU A 150 -4.98 -3.81 10.55
CA GLU A 150 -6.01 -2.83 10.14
C GLU A 150 -7.30 -3.42 9.53
N ILE A 151 -7.64 -4.69 9.86
CA ILE A 151 -8.85 -5.33 9.31
C ILE A 151 -10.14 -4.62 9.76
N ILE A 152 -10.15 -4.04 10.97
CA ILE A 152 -11.33 -3.34 11.51
C ILE A 152 -11.63 -2.08 10.67
N PRO A 153 -10.68 -1.13 10.48
CA PRO A 153 -10.88 0.00 9.57
C PRO A 153 -11.38 -0.42 8.18
N LEU A 154 -10.78 -1.45 7.57
CA LEU A 154 -11.21 -1.96 6.27
C LEU A 154 -12.66 -2.48 6.30
N CYS A 155 -13.01 -3.31 7.28
CA CYS A 155 -14.36 -3.84 7.43
C CYS A 155 -15.39 -2.71 7.64
N LEU A 156 -15.08 -1.71 8.48
CA LEU A 156 -15.97 -0.57 8.72
C LEU A 156 -16.23 0.22 7.44
N ARG A 157 -15.19 0.44 6.61
CA ARG A 157 -15.34 1.10 5.30
C ARG A 157 -16.26 0.30 4.37
N ILE A 158 -16.08 -1.02 4.30
CA ILE A 158 -16.92 -1.90 3.48
C ILE A 158 -18.36 -1.94 4.01
N MET A 159 -18.55 -1.97 5.33
CA MET A 159 -19.86 -1.91 5.98
C MET A 159 -20.63 -0.62 5.65
N GLU A 160 -19.92 0.49 5.47
CA GLU A 160 -20.52 1.78 5.11
C GLU A 160 -20.94 1.85 3.65
N THR A 161 -20.03 1.54 2.71
CA THR A 161 -20.22 1.83 1.27
C THR A 161 -20.23 0.61 0.34
N GLY A 162 -20.01 -0.60 0.84
CA GLY A 162 -19.91 -1.81 0.04
C GLY A 162 -21.26 -2.33 -0.49
N SER A 163 -21.21 -3.36 -1.34
CA SER A 163 -22.41 -4.12 -1.73
C SER A 163 -23.04 -4.82 -0.52
N GLU A 164 -24.33 -5.16 -0.57
CA GLU A 164 -25.00 -5.87 0.54
C GLU A 164 -24.28 -7.18 0.94
N LEU A 165 -23.77 -7.92 -0.05
CA LEU A 165 -23.00 -9.14 0.17
C LEU A 165 -21.68 -8.84 0.88
N SER A 166 -20.93 -7.83 0.40
CA SER A 166 -19.67 -7.41 1.02
C SER A 166 -19.88 -6.89 2.44
N LYS A 167 -20.94 -6.09 2.67
CA LYS A 167 -21.35 -5.63 4.00
C LYS A 167 -21.63 -6.79 4.94
N THR A 168 -22.29 -7.84 4.44
CA THR A 168 -22.62 -9.05 5.21
C THR A 168 -21.35 -9.78 5.68
N VAL A 169 -20.37 -9.93 4.79
CA VAL A 169 -19.09 -10.55 5.15
C VAL A 169 -18.29 -9.68 6.12
N ALA A 170 -18.22 -8.36 5.88
CA ALA A 170 -17.49 -7.42 6.72
C ALA A 170 -18.06 -7.36 8.15
N ILE A 171 -19.39 -7.23 8.28
CA ILE A 171 -20.02 -7.21 9.61
C ILE A 171 -19.90 -8.57 10.30
N PHE A 172 -19.89 -9.69 9.56
CA PHE A 172 -19.64 -11.00 10.15
C PHE A 172 -18.24 -11.09 10.77
N ILE A 173 -17.22 -10.54 10.10
CA ILE A 173 -15.84 -10.46 10.64
C ILE A 173 -15.80 -9.59 11.89
N VAL A 174 -16.36 -8.38 11.84
CA VAL A 174 -16.42 -7.48 13.01
C VAL A 174 -17.18 -8.12 14.17
N GLN A 175 -18.28 -8.82 13.88
CA GLN A 175 -19.03 -9.56 14.90
C GLN A 175 -18.17 -10.66 15.53
N ARG A 176 -17.39 -11.41 14.73
CA ARG A 176 -16.50 -12.45 15.25
C ARG A 176 -15.40 -11.89 16.13
N ILE A 177 -14.83 -10.74 15.77
CA ILE A 177 -13.88 -10.02 16.62
C ILE A 177 -14.54 -9.58 17.92
N LEU A 178 -15.74 -9.00 17.87
CA LEU A 178 -16.46 -8.56 19.07
C LEU A 178 -16.82 -9.71 20.02
N LEU A 179 -17.11 -10.91 19.49
CA LEU A 179 -17.45 -12.06 20.31
C LEU A 179 -16.29 -12.53 21.18
N ASP A 180 -15.04 -12.34 20.72
CA ASP A 180 -13.83 -12.60 21.50
C ASP A 180 -13.61 -11.49 22.55
N ASP A 181 -13.18 -11.85 23.75
CA ASP A 181 -12.99 -10.90 24.86
C ASP A 181 -11.85 -9.90 24.59
N MET A 182 -10.75 -10.34 23.94
CA MET A 182 -9.65 -9.46 23.54
C MET A 182 -10.11 -8.49 22.44
N GLY A 183 -10.89 -8.96 21.48
CA GLY A 183 -11.47 -8.12 20.43
C GLY A 183 -12.45 -7.07 20.97
N LEU A 184 -13.35 -7.46 21.89
CA LEU A 184 -14.24 -6.52 22.56
C LEU A 184 -13.44 -5.46 23.35
N ALA A 185 -12.45 -5.90 24.13
CA ALA A 185 -11.59 -5.01 24.90
C ALA A 185 -10.83 -4.02 24.00
N TYR A 186 -10.29 -4.48 22.87
CA TYR A 186 -9.60 -3.63 21.89
C TYR A 186 -10.51 -2.54 21.31
N ILE A 187 -11.72 -2.90 20.88
CA ILE A 187 -12.69 -1.95 20.30
C ILE A 187 -13.15 -0.93 21.34
N CYS A 188 -13.39 -1.36 22.58
CA CYS A 188 -13.85 -0.50 23.66
C CYS A 188 -12.72 0.18 24.44
N GLN A 189 -11.46 -0.01 24.02
CA GLN A 189 -10.30 0.52 24.74
C GLN A 189 -10.30 2.05 24.74
N THR A 190 -10.54 2.66 23.59
CA THR A 190 -10.56 4.12 23.39
C THR A 190 -11.91 4.58 22.86
N TYR A 191 -12.22 5.85 23.11
CA TYR A 191 -13.48 6.43 22.62
C TYR A 191 -13.51 6.49 21.09
N GLU A 192 -12.37 6.75 20.43
CA GLU A 192 -12.29 6.85 18.97
C GLU A 192 -12.63 5.51 18.31
N ARG A 193 -12.08 4.39 18.81
CA ARG A 193 -12.36 3.06 18.25
C ARG A 193 -13.82 2.65 18.44
N PHE A 194 -14.35 2.84 19.66
CA PHE A 194 -15.76 2.57 19.94
C PHE A 194 -16.67 3.44 19.06
N TYR A 195 -16.39 4.73 18.95
CA TYR A 195 -17.19 5.67 18.17
C TYR A 195 -17.16 5.37 16.66
N ALA A 196 -16.01 4.95 16.12
CA ALA A 196 -15.89 4.52 14.73
C ALA A 196 -16.82 3.33 14.43
N VAL A 197 -16.80 2.29 15.28
CA VAL A 197 -17.69 1.14 15.15
C VAL A 197 -19.16 1.54 15.35
N GLY A 198 -19.45 2.30 16.40
CA GLY A 198 -20.82 2.72 16.75
C GLY A 198 -21.48 3.59 15.68
N THR A 199 -20.73 4.49 15.06
CA THR A 199 -21.23 5.36 13.97
C THR A 199 -21.60 4.55 12.74
N VAL A 200 -20.73 3.62 12.31
CA VAL A 200 -21.02 2.77 11.14
C VAL A 200 -22.21 1.86 11.42
N LEU A 201 -22.29 1.23 12.60
CA LEU A 201 -23.46 0.43 12.97
C LEU A 201 -24.76 1.27 12.99
N SER A 202 -24.70 2.50 13.50
CA SER A 202 -25.85 3.42 13.52
C SER A 202 -26.30 3.74 12.10
N ASN A 203 -25.38 4.10 11.20
CA ASN A 203 -25.69 4.36 9.79
C ASN A 203 -26.31 3.13 9.11
N MET A 204 -25.80 1.93 9.41
CA MET A 204 -26.39 0.69 8.91
C MET A 204 -27.83 0.50 9.41
N VAL A 205 -28.12 0.76 10.69
CA VAL A 205 -29.49 0.66 11.21
C VAL A 205 -30.46 1.55 10.44
N HIS A 206 -30.09 2.81 10.18
CA HIS A 206 -30.95 3.73 9.44
C HIS A 206 -31.17 3.24 7.99
N GLN A 207 -30.13 2.73 7.32
CA GLN A 207 -30.26 2.11 5.99
C GLN A 207 -31.15 0.85 6.00
N LEU A 208 -31.18 0.12 7.11
CA LEU A 208 -31.95 -1.12 7.24
C LEU A 208 -33.46 -0.89 7.35
N VAL A 209 -33.89 0.32 7.72
CA VAL A 209 -35.31 0.71 7.74
C VAL A 209 -35.90 0.61 6.33
N ASP A 210 -35.16 1.05 5.31
CA ASP A 210 -35.62 1.03 3.92
C ASP A 210 -35.30 -0.29 3.22
N THR A 211 -34.09 -0.82 3.40
CA THR A 211 -33.62 -2.01 2.67
C THR A 211 -34.20 -3.32 3.21
N LEU A 212 -34.65 -3.33 4.47
CA LEU A 212 -35.18 -4.50 5.17
C LEU A 212 -34.27 -5.74 5.09
N ALA A 213 -32.95 -5.54 4.95
CA ALA A 213 -31.98 -6.63 4.79
C ALA A 213 -31.77 -7.39 6.11
N VAL A 214 -32.63 -8.38 6.37
CA VAL A 214 -32.71 -9.13 7.65
C VAL A 214 -31.38 -9.74 8.07
N ARG A 215 -30.58 -10.23 7.12
CA ARG A 215 -29.28 -10.85 7.42
C ARG A 215 -28.31 -9.84 8.05
N LEU A 216 -28.25 -8.61 7.52
CA LEU A 216 -27.45 -7.54 8.10
C LEU A 216 -27.97 -7.11 9.46
N LEU A 217 -29.29 -6.95 9.58
CA LEU A 217 -29.94 -6.58 10.86
C LEU A 217 -29.59 -7.58 11.98
N LYS A 218 -29.61 -8.89 11.69
CA LYS A 218 -29.19 -9.96 12.62
C LYS A 218 -27.78 -9.72 13.16
N HIS A 219 -26.84 -9.38 12.29
CA HIS A 219 -25.44 -9.13 12.69
C HIS A 219 -25.31 -7.82 13.48
N VAL A 220 -25.97 -6.74 13.03
CA VAL A 220 -25.98 -5.43 13.72
C VAL A 220 -26.48 -5.56 15.15
N VAL A 221 -27.62 -6.23 15.36
CA VAL A 221 -28.19 -6.47 16.69
C VAL A 221 -27.22 -7.24 17.59
N LYS A 222 -26.56 -8.27 17.05
CA LYS A 222 -25.56 -9.05 17.81
C LYS A 222 -24.31 -8.25 18.15
N CYS A 223 -23.85 -7.36 17.27
CA CYS A 223 -22.74 -6.46 17.57
C CYS A 223 -23.09 -5.49 18.70
N TYR A 224 -24.27 -4.84 18.66
CA TYR A 224 -24.71 -3.97 19.75
C TYR A 224 -24.89 -4.71 21.07
N LEU A 225 -25.50 -5.91 21.04
CA LEU A 225 -25.64 -6.75 22.23
C LEU A 225 -24.27 -7.04 22.84
N ARG A 226 -23.30 -7.46 22.03
CA ARG A 226 -21.95 -7.76 22.52
C ARG A 226 -21.21 -6.52 23.02
N LEU A 227 -21.35 -5.38 22.35
CA LEU A 227 -20.80 -4.11 22.85
C LEU A 227 -21.39 -3.73 24.22
N SER A 228 -22.66 -4.05 24.47
CA SER A 228 -23.29 -3.78 25.77
C SER A 228 -22.69 -4.59 26.93
N ASP A 229 -21.93 -5.65 26.66
CA ASP A 229 -21.24 -6.39 27.73
C ASP A 229 -20.12 -5.56 28.35
N ASN A 230 -19.49 -4.65 27.58
CA ASN A 230 -18.47 -3.74 28.11
C ASN A 230 -19.13 -2.56 28.87
N PRO A 231 -18.79 -2.31 30.15
CA PRO A 231 -19.45 -1.27 30.95
C PRO A 231 -19.34 0.15 30.36
N ARG A 232 -18.19 0.51 29.76
CA ARG A 232 -17.99 1.84 29.16
C ARG A 232 -18.81 2.01 27.90
N ALA A 233 -18.83 1.00 27.04
CA ALA A 233 -19.65 1.00 25.83
C ALA A 233 -21.15 0.99 26.18
N ARG A 234 -21.55 0.21 27.19
CA ARG A 234 -22.93 0.17 27.70
C ARG A 234 -23.43 1.55 28.10
N GLU A 235 -22.65 2.30 28.87
CA GLU A 235 -22.99 3.67 29.26
C GLU A 235 -23.22 4.57 28.04
N ALA A 236 -22.29 4.54 27.07
CA ALA A 236 -22.42 5.32 25.85
C ALA A 236 -23.66 4.90 25.03
N LEU A 237 -23.93 3.61 24.91
CA LEU A 237 -25.08 3.07 24.17
C LEU A 237 -26.42 3.48 24.77
N ARG A 238 -26.53 3.72 26.09
CA ARG A 238 -27.75 4.29 26.68
C ARG A 238 -28.12 5.64 26.07
N GLN A 239 -27.14 6.40 25.61
CA GLN A 239 -27.33 7.72 25.02
C GLN A 239 -27.42 7.68 23.49
N CYS A 240 -26.72 6.75 22.83
CA CYS A 240 -26.57 6.77 21.37
C CYS A 240 -27.11 5.55 20.60
N LEU A 241 -27.77 4.58 21.27
CA LEU A 241 -28.42 3.48 20.53
C LEU A 241 -29.50 4.04 19.57
N PRO A 242 -29.46 3.70 18.26
CA PRO A 242 -30.42 4.21 17.26
C PRO A 242 -31.88 3.93 17.61
N GLU A 243 -32.75 4.92 17.38
CA GLU A 243 -34.19 4.84 17.67
C GLU A 243 -34.90 3.63 17.01
N PRO A 244 -34.61 3.24 15.74
CA PRO A 244 -35.25 2.08 15.12
C PRO A 244 -35.00 0.74 15.84
N LEU A 245 -33.96 0.66 16.68
CA LEU A 245 -33.71 -0.52 17.54
C LEU A 245 -34.41 -0.44 18.90
N ARG A 246 -34.88 0.75 19.31
CA ARG A 246 -35.61 0.96 20.57
C ARG A 246 -37.12 0.82 20.41
N ASP A 247 -37.63 1.13 19.22
CA ASP A 247 -39.06 1.13 18.92
C ASP A 247 -39.51 -0.15 18.18
N ALA A 248 -40.70 -0.11 17.61
CA ALA A 248 -41.29 -1.23 16.89
C ALA A 248 -40.92 -1.28 15.38
N THR A 249 -39.96 -0.47 14.91
CA THR A 249 -39.61 -0.34 13.47
C THR A 249 -39.31 -1.69 12.83
N PHE A 250 -38.51 -2.53 13.49
CA PHE A 250 -38.14 -3.85 12.95
C PHE A 250 -39.06 -5.00 13.40
N ALA A 251 -40.17 -4.74 14.09
CA ALA A 251 -41.03 -5.79 14.66
C ALA A 251 -41.58 -6.75 13.60
N GLN A 252 -42.00 -6.23 12.44
CA GLN A 252 -42.50 -7.05 11.33
C GLN A 252 -41.39 -7.84 10.63
N VAL A 253 -40.23 -7.21 10.42
CA VAL A 253 -39.06 -7.82 9.79
C VAL A 253 -38.54 -9.01 10.61
N LEU A 254 -38.62 -8.89 11.94
CA LEU A 254 -38.13 -9.90 12.88
C LEU A 254 -39.22 -10.88 13.37
N LYS A 255 -40.43 -10.85 12.80
CA LYS A 255 -41.57 -11.64 13.31
C LYS A 255 -41.27 -13.14 13.44
N ASP A 256 -40.52 -13.72 12.50
CA ASP A 256 -40.18 -15.14 12.46
C ASP A 256 -38.77 -15.44 13.01
N ASP A 257 -37.98 -14.41 13.32
CA ASP A 257 -36.62 -14.54 13.84
C ASP A 257 -36.58 -14.40 15.36
N VAL A 258 -36.92 -15.48 16.05
CA VAL A 258 -36.97 -15.53 17.51
C VAL A 258 -35.61 -15.24 18.15
N THR A 259 -34.52 -15.70 17.54
CA THR A 259 -33.16 -15.51 18.08
C THR A 259 -32.80 -14.04 18.11
N THR A 260 -33.01 -13.31 17.02
CA THR A 260 -32.66 -11.89 16.96
C THR A 260 -33.59 -11.03 17.80
N LYS A 261 -34.89 -11.37 17.86
CA LYS A 261 -35.81 -10.71 18.81
C LYS A 261 -35.34 -10.85 20.25
N ARG A 262 -34.87 -12.03 20.65
CA ARG A 262 -34.31 -12.25 21.99
C ARG A 262 -33.04 -11.44 22.22
N CYS A 263 -32.13 -11.41 21.25
CA CYS A 263 -30.93 -10.59 21.33
C CYS A 263 -31.26 -9.10 21.49
N LEU A 264 -32.22 -8.59 20.71
CA LEU A 264 -32.65 -7.19 20.80
C LEU A 264 -33.30 -6.89 22.16
N ALA A 265 -34.19 -7.75 22.64
CA ALA A 265 -34.79 -7.60 23.96
C ALA A 265 -33.73 -7.59 25.07
N GLN A 266 -32.74 -8.49 25.01
CA GLN A 266 -31.64 -8.52 25.98
C GLN A 266 -30.78 -7.25 25.92
N LEU A 267 -30.51 -6.73 24.73
CA LEU A 267 -29.80 -5.46 24.56
C LEU A 267 -30.55 -4.32 25.25
N ILE A 268 -31.87 -4.21 25.05
CA ILE A 268 -32.68 -3.19 25.71
C ILE A 268 -32.66 -3.35 27.24
N ILE A 269 -32.71 -4.59 27.74
CA ILE A 269 -32.58 -4.88 29.19
C ILE A 269 -31.22 -4.42 29.71
N ASN A 270 -30.12 -4.74 29.02
CA ASN A 270 -28.77 -4.34 29.43
C ASN A 270 -28.60 -2.81 29.51
N LEU A 271 -29.32 -2.07 28.67
CA LEU A 271 -29.26 -0.61 28.63
C LEU A 271 -30.29 0.09 29.53
N SER A 272 -31.22 -0.65 30.13
CA SER A 272 -32.13 -0.09 31.13
C SER A 272 -31.39 0.22 32.45
N ASP A 273 -31.81 1.26 33.17
CA ASP A 273 -31.15 1.77 34.39
C ASP A 273 -31.08 0.74 35.56
N ASN A 274 -31.69 -0.44 35.41
CA ASN A 274 -31.79 -1.47 36.44
C ASN A 274 -30.86 -2.69 36.24
N ALA A 275 -29.91 -2.64 35.30
CA ALA A 275 -29.00 -3.77 35.10
C ALA A 275 -28.04 -3.92 36.30
N PRO A 276 -27.99 -5.09 36.99
CA PRO A 276 -27.07 -5.29 38.09
C PRO A 276 -25.62 -5.16 37.59
N VAL A 277 -24.82 -4.43 38.35
CA VAL A 277 -23.37 -4.37 38.16
C VAL A 277 -22.84 -5.74 38.59
N ASN A 278 -22.65 -6.65 37.63
CA ASN A 278 -21.89 -7.88 37.84
C ASN A 278 -20.40 -7.59 37.66
#